data_AF-A0A9E4ZF08-F1
#
_entry.id   AF-A0A9E4ZF08-F1
#
_cell.length_a   1.000
_cell.length_b   1.000
_cell.length_c   1.000
_cell.angle_alpha   90.00
_cell.angle_beta   90.00
_cell.angle_gamma   90.00
#
_symmetry.space_group_name_H-M   'P 1'
#
loop_
_entity.id
_entity.type
_entity.pdbx_description
1 polymer ?
#
loop_
_entity_poly.entity_id
_entity_poly.type
_entity_poly.pdbx_seq_one_letter_code
_entity_poly.pdbx_strand_id
1 'polypeptide(L)'
;MTLDETDQTRIKRIAQTLSEVSNLNETDMFILLTLMKNSKITNSELAKILDFKDGNSAAYHTRNMQKEGLIDRYTIVPNWKRAGLATEFIILAEAEDEEQLLEIEKEHVIMADEYSSTTGEIVVTPTISGCVILQNVYHCFGDKTMAVISGRATSDQDAAVYCKNYLVNRYPDIKISMLLNKYKTVNEFFIDKKAVTKLKELFQIPEKEETSGTLEKLQGLSSED
;
A
#
# COMPACT_ATOMS: atom_id res chain seq x y z
N MET A 1 -15.82 3.91 13.55
CA MET A 1 -16.71 3.25 12.59
C MET A 1 -16.89 1.83 13.11
N THR A 2 -18.08 1.50 13.60
CA THR A 2 -18.40 0.16 14.12
C THR A 2 -18.50 -0.83 12.97
N LEU A 3 -17.94 -2.03 13.14
CA LEU A 3 -18.07 -3.12 12.16
C LEU A 3 -19.48 -3.70 12.23
N ASP A 4 -20.23 -3.64 11.14
CA ASP A 4 -21.53 -4.30 11.07
C ASP A 4 -21.38 -5.85 10.99
N GLU A 5 -22.46 -6.58 11.28
CA GLU A 5 -22.46 -8.06 11.31
C GLU A 5 -22.09 -8.69 9.95
N THR A 6 -22.42 -8.01 8.85
CA THR A 6 -22.10 -8.48 7.50
C THR A 6 -20.59 -8.40 7.25
N ASP A 7 -19.97 -7.30 7.67
CA ASP A 7 -18.54 -7.09 7.58
C ASP A 7 -17.77 -8.08 8.46
N GLN A 8 -18.26 -8.39 9.68
CA GLN A 8 -17.66 -9.39 10.55
C GLN A 8 -17.68 -10.79 9.92
N THR A 9 -18.82 -11.19 9.36
CA THR A 9 -18.97 -12.50 8.70
C THR A 9 -18.02 -12.64 7.50
N ARG A 10 -17.85 -11.56 6.73
CA ARG A 10 -16.91 -11.53 5.59
C ARG A 10 -15.46 -11.63 6.05
N ILE A 11 -15.08 -10.88 7.09
CA ILE A 11 -13.72 -10.94 7.65
C ILE A 11 -13.44 -12.34 8.19
N LYS A 12 -14.40 -13.00 8.85
CA LYS A 12 -14.23 -14.38 9.33
C LYS A 12 -13.95 -15.37 8.21
N ARG A 13 -14.67 -15.29 7.10
CA ARG A 13 -14.41 -16.14 5.92
C ARG A 13 -13.01 -15.91 5.36
N ILE A 14 -12.59 -14.66 5.23
CA ILE A 14 -11.25 -14.31 4.76
C ILE A 14 -10.18 -14.83 5.74
N ALA A 15 -10.40 -14.68 7.05
CA ALA A 15 -9.48 -15.14 8.08
C ALA A 15 -9.28 -16.66 8.02
N GLN A 16 -10.38 -17.42 7.86
CA GLN A 16 -10.33 -18.86 7.70
C GLN A 16 -9.46 -19.25 6.49
N THR A 17 -9.73 -18.68 5.31
CA THR A 17 -8.95 -18.96 4.09
C THR A 17 -7.46 -18.60 4.25
N LEU A 18 -7.15 -17.45 4.86
CA LEU A 18 -5.77 -17.03 5.04
C LEU A 18 -5.04 -17.84 6.13
N SER A 19 -5.74 -18.33 7.14
CA SER A 19 -5.14 -19.19 8.18
C SER A 19 -4.72 -20.57 7.66
N GLU A 20 -5.32 -21.04 6.57
CA GLU A 20 -4.95 -22.32 5.95
C GLU A 20 -3.57 -22.27 5.27
N VAL A 21 -3.11 -21.08 4.89
CA VAL A 21 -1.86 -20.86 4.14
C VAL A 21 -0.82 -20.02 4.89
N SER A 22 -1.11 -19.62 6.13
CA SER A 22 -0.23 -18.79 6.95
C SER A 22 0.09 -19.45 8.29
N ASN A 23 1.09 -18.92 9.00
CA ASN A 23 1.48 -19.40 10.33
C ASN A 23 0.57 -18.85 11.46
N LEU A 24 -0.52 -18.15 11.12
CA LEU A 24 -1.45 -17.58 12.08
C LEU A 24 -2.72 -18.41 12.13
N ASN A 25 -3.19 -18.69 13.35
CA ASN A 25 -4.50 -19.31 13.52
C ASN A 25 -5.62 -18.36 13.08
N GLU A 26 -6.82 -18.91 12.85
CA GLU A 26 -8.00 -18.17 12.39
C GLU A 26 -8.32 -16.97 13.30
N THR A 27 -8.20 -17.14 14.63
CA THR A 27 -8.51 -16.11 15.62
C THR A 27 -7.55 -14.91 15.52
N ASP A 28 -6.25 -15.16 15.49
CA ASP A 28 -5.24 -14.10 15.36
C ASP A 28 -5.33 -13.41 13.99
N MET A 29 -5.59 -14.17 12.92
CA MET A 29 -5.84 -13.60 11.59
C MET A 29 -7.08 -12.71 11.58
N PHE A 30 -8.18 -13.13 12.21
CA PHE A 30 -9.38 -12.32 12.33
C PHE A 30 -9.11 -11.01 13.08
N ILE A 31 -8.37 -11.08 14.19
CA ILE A 31 -7.98 -9.90 14.97
C ILE A 31 -7.15 -8.96 14.09
N LEU A 32 -6.16 -9.47 13.36
CA LEU A 32 -5.30 -8.68 12.49
C LEU A 32 -6.11 -7.94 11.42
N LEU A 33 -6.98 -8.64 10.68
CA LEU A 33 -7.83 -8.05 9.65
C LEU A 33 -8.80 -7.00 10.23
N THR A 34 -9.30 -7.25 11.43
CA THR A 34 -10.16 -6.31 12.17
C THR A 34 -9.40 -5.02 12.51
N LEU A 35 -8.17 -5.14 13.02
CA LEU A 35 -7.30 -4.01 13.35
C LEU A 35 -6.83 -3.24 12.12
N MET A 36 -6.54 -3.93 11.01
CA MET A 36 -6.21 -3.29 9.73
C MET A 36 -7.36 -2.40 9.25
N LYS A 37 -8.61 -2.82 9.48
CA LYS A 37 -9.79 -2.04 9.11
C LYS A 37 -10.11 -0.91 10.10
N ASN A 38 -9.94 -1.15 11.40
CA ASN A 38 -10.14 -0.13 12.43
C ASN A 38 -9.22 -0.36 13.64
N SER A 39 -8.02 0.22 13.61
CA SER A 39 -7.02 0.08 14.67
C SER A 39 -7.39 0.78 15.98
N LYS A 40 -8.40 1.67 15.97
CA LYS A 40 -8.88 2.38 17.17
C LYS A 40 -9.96 1.62 17.94
N ILE A 41 -10.30 0.40 17.52
CA ILE A 41 -11.24 -0.45 18.26
C ILE A 41 -10.68 -0.75 19.66
N THR A 42 -11.54 -0.68 20.67
CA THR A 42 -11.13 -1.01 22.04
C THR A 42 -11.05 -2.52 22.23
N ASN A 43 -10.23 -2.99 23.18
CA ASN A 43 -10.14 -4.42 23.49
C ASN A 43 -11.48 -5.02 23.94
N SER A 44 -12.35 -4.22 24.58
CA SER A 44 -13.70 -4.67 24.98
C SER A 44 -14.64 -4.82 23.78
N GLU A 45 -14.56 -3.94 22.80
CA GLU A 45 -15.31 -4.08 21.54
C GLU A 45 -14.78 -5.25 20.72
N LEU A 46 -13.46 -5.41 20.62
CA LEU A 46 -12.83 -6.52 19.93
C LEU A 46 -13.21 -7.87 20.56
N ALA A 47 -13.21 -7.96 21.90
CA ALA A 47 -13.66 -9.15 22.62
C ALA A 47 -15.12 -9.51 22.33
N LYS A 48 -16.02 -8.52 22.25
CA LYS A 48 -17.43 -8.76 21.90
C LYS A 48 -17.58 -9.32 20.49
N ILE A 49 -16.80 -8.83 19.52
CA ILE A 49 -16.83 -9.32 18.14
C ILE A 49 -16.35 -10.77 18.06
N LEU A 50 -15.36 -11.13 18.90
CA LEU A 50 -14.74 -12.45 18.93
C LEU A 50 -15.46 -13.45 19.85
N ASP A 51 -16.55 -13.05 20.49
CA ASP A 51 -17.24 -13.83 21.53
C ASP A 51 -16.32 -14.26 22.69
N PHE A 52 -15.34 -13.41 23.03
CA PHE A 52 -14.49 -13.58 24.19
C PHE A 52 -15.21 -13.11 25.45
N LYS A 53 -14.96 -13.82 26.57
CA LYS A 53 -15.53 -13.49 27.88
C LYS A 53 -15.13 -12.11 28.39
N ASP A 54 -13.92 -11.66 28.07
CA ASP A 54 -13.40 -10.37 28.51
C ASP A 54 -12.42 -9.73 27.52
N GLY A 55 -12.16 -8.44 27.73
CA GLY A 55 -11.18 -7.68 26.94
C GLY A 55 -9.73 -8.12 27.16
N ASN A 56 -9.43 -8.87 28.23
CA ASN A 56 -8.06 -9.32 28.51
C ASN A 56 -7.61 -10.36 27.50
N SER A 57 -8.52 -11.21 27.06
CA SER A 57 -8.26 -12.22 26.02
C SER A 57 -7.83 -11.54 24.71
N ALA A 58 -8.60 -10.54 24.24
CA ALA A 58 -8.24 -9.75 23.07
C ALA A 58 -6.92 -8.96 23.25
N ALA A 59 -6.70 -8.41 24.45
CA ALA A 59 -5.45 -7.71 24.79
C ALA A 59 -4.22 -8.65 24.78
N TYR A 60 -4.39 -9.92 25.17
CA TYR A 60 -3.33 -10.91 25.17
C TYR A 60 -2.86 -11.20 23.74
N HIS A 61 -3.78 -11.52 22.83
CA HIS A 61 -3.47 -11.77 21.43
C HIS A 61 -2.77 -10.58 20.77
N THR A 62 -3.33 -9.36 20.92
CA THR A 62 -2.74 -8.15 20.33
C THR A 62 -1.34 -7.84 20.84
N ARG A 63 -1.10 -7.99 22.16
CA ARG A 63 0.24 -7.83 22.73
C ARG A 63 1.21 -8.91 22.26
N ASN A 64 0.75 -10.14 22.10
CA ASN A 64 1.60 -11.22 21.61
C ASN A 64 2.03 -10.95 20.16
N MET A 65 1.09 -10.57 19.30
CA MET A 65 1.37 -10.19 17.91
C MET A 65 2.35 -9.01 17.80
N GLN A 66 2.26 -8.03 18.71
CA GLN A 66 3.26 -6.94 18.77
C GLN A 66 4.63 -7.44 19.22
N LYS A 67 4.67 -8.26 20.27
CA LYS A 67 5.92 -8.82 20.82
C LYS A 67 6.65 -9.69 19.79
N GLU A 68 5.90 -10.43 18.98
CA GLU A 68 6.43 -11.30 17.92
C GLU A 68 6.76 -10.54 16.62
N GLY A 69 6.50 -9.23 16.56
CA GLY A 69 6.78 -8.41 15.39
C GLY A 69 5.78 -8.54 14.24
N LEU A 70 4.65 -9.23 14.46
CA LEU A 70 3.56 -9.28 13.48
C LEU A 70 2.87 -7.92 13.33
N ILE A 71 2.74 -7.17 14.43
CA ILE A 71 2.27 -5.78 14.42
C ILE A 71 3.45 -4.88 14.80
N ASP A 72 4.10 -4.30 13.78
CA ASP A 72 5.24 -3.40 13.97
C ASP A 72 4.81 -2.05 14.58
N ARG A 73 3.80 -1.40 14.01
CA ARG A 73 3.34 -0.09 14.45
C ARG A 73 1.89 0.19 14.09
N TYR A 74 1.30 1.17 14.78
CA TYR A 74 0.05 1.82 14.35
C TYR A 74 0.37 3.16 13.70
N THR A 75 -0.20 3.40 12.52
CA THR A 75 0.04 4.63 11.76
C THR A 75 -1.26 5.34 11.40
N ILE A 76 -1.12 6.61 11.03
CA ILE A 76 -2.19 7.41 10.44
C ILE A 76 -2.18 7.23 8.93
N VAL A 77 -3.36 7.29 8.31
CA VAL A 77 -3.50 7.38 6.84
C VAL A 77 -3.93 8.80 6.50
N PRO A 78 -3.00 9.67 6.07
CA PRO A 78 -3.33 11.07 5.78
C PRO A 78 -4.16 11.19 4.51
N ASN A 79 -5.04 12.20 4.47
CA ASN A 79 -5.64 12.63 3.22
C ASN A 79 -4.64 13.55 2.48
N TRP A 80 -3.74 12.93 1.71
CA TRP A 80 -2.66 13.65 1.02
C TRP A 80 -3.16 14.72 0.05
N LYS A 81 -4.28 14.47 -0.63
CA LYS A 81 -4.93 15.48 -1.47
C LYS A 81 -5.32 16.74 -0.69
N ARG A 82 -5.85 16.58 0.53
CA ARG A 82 -6.17 17.72 1.41
C ARG A 82 -4.94 18.33 2.08
N ALA A 83 -3.86 17.57 2.22
CA ALA A 83 -2.59 18.05 2.74
C ALA A 83 -1.75 18.83 1.69
N GLY A 84 -2.24 18.99 0.46
CA GLY A 84 -1.55 19.71 -0.62
C GLY A 84 -0.60 18.84 -1.47
N LEU A 85 -0.59 17.53 -1.25
CA LEU A 85 0.23 16.55 -1.96
C LEU A 85 -0.68 15.61 -2.78
N ALA A 86 -1.36 16.19 -3.76
CA ALA A 86 -2.48 15.55 -4.45
C ALA A 86 -2.06 14.49 -5.46
N THR A 87 -0.84 14.57 -5.99
CA THR A 87 -0.35 13.67 -7.03
C THR A 87 0.39 12.50 -6.39
N GLU A 88 -0.03 11.29 -6.71
CA GLU A 88 0.70 10.06 -6.41
C GLU A 88 1.38 9.58 -7.68
N PHE A 89 2.67 9.24 -7.59
CA PHE A 89 3.43 8.80 -8.74
C PHE A 89 4.21 7.52 -8.43
N ILE A 90 4.49 6.79 -9.49
CA ILE A 90 5.44 5.68 -9.54
C ILE A 90 6.39 5.98 -10.69
N ILE A 91 7.68 5.89 -10.45
CA ILE A 91 8.74 6.03 -11.44
C ILE A 91 9.46 4.69 -11.53
N LEU A 92 9.62 4.22 -12.76
CA LEU A 92 10.41 3.06 -13.12
C LEU A 92 11.69 3.58 -13.74
N ALA A 93 12.82 3.38 -13.07
CA ALA A 93 14.15 3.74 -13.56
C ALA A 93 14.90 2.45 -13.92
N GLU A 94 14.95 2.14 -15.21
CA GLU A 94 15.68 0.99 -15.75
C GLU A 94 17.14 1.41 -16.00
N ALA A 95 18.09 0.65 -15.46
CA ALA A 95 19.50 0.77 -15.79
C ALA A 95 19.80 0.02 -17.10
N GLU A 96 20.85 0.42 -17.81
CA GLU A 96 21.31 -0.28 -19.01
C GLU A 96 21.95 -1.63 -18.65
N ASP A 97 22.68 -1.67 -17.53
CA ASP A 97 23.36 -2.86 -17.02
C ASP A 97 23.39 -2.91 -15.48
N GLU A 98 23.94 -4.01 -14.95
CA GLU A 98 24.06 -4.25 -13.52
C GLU A 98 25.05 -3.31 -12.82
N GLU A 99 26.12 -2.89 -13.49
CA GLU A 99 27.13 -2.00 -12.92
C GLU A 99 26.56 -0.60 -12.69
N GLN A 100 25.83 -0.08 -13.67
CA GLN A 100 25.12 1.18 -13.55
C GLN A 100 24.08 1.15 -12.43
N LEU A 101 23.33 0.04 -12.25
CA LEU A 101 22.40 -0.07 -11.12
C LEU A 101 23.14 -0.05 -9.77
N LEU A 102 24.23 -0.82 -9.64
CA LEU A 102 25.00 -0.86 -8.39
C LEU A 102 25.53 0.52 -8.03
N GLU A 103 25.94 1.32 -9.02
CA GLU A 103 26.34 2.70 -8.81
C GLU A 103 25.16 3.57 -8.35
N ILE A 104 24.00 3.49 -9.01
CA ILE A 104 22.78 4.21 -8.62
C ILE A 104 22.35 3.84 -7.19
N GLU A 105 22.36 2.55 -6.84
CA GLU A 105 22.00 2.05 -5.51
C GLU A 105 22.97 2.58 -4.45
N LYS A 106 24.27 2.46 -4.70
CA LYS A 106 25.30 2.97 -3.80
C LYS A 106 25.15 4.46 -3.56
N GLU A 107 24.96 5.25 -4.62
CA GLU A 107 24.74 6.69 -4.50
C GLU A 107 23.44 7.01 -3.74
N HIS A 108 22.37 6.25 -3.96
CA HIS A 108 21.12 6.42 -3.25
C HIS A 108 21.26 6.15 -1.75
N VAL A 109 21.96 5.07 -1.37
CA VAL A 109 22.21 4.72 0.04
C VAL A 109 23.03 5.80 0.74
N ILE A 110 24.11 6.27 0.12
CA ILE A 110 24.95 7.35 0.66
C ILE A 110 24.12 8.62 0.84
N MET A 111 23.35 9.00 -0.18
CA MET A 111 22.52 10.20 -0.13
C MET A 111 21.43 10.09 0.95
N ALA A 112 20.80 8.92 1.11
CA ALA A 112 19.79 8.70 2.13
C ALA A 112 20.38 8.82 3.54
N ASP A 113 21.57 8.24 3.78
CA ASP A 113 22.29 8.34 5.05
C ASP A 113 22.67 9.79 5.38
N GLU A 114 23.27 10.50 4.41
CA GLU A 114 23.63 11.91 4.54
C GLU A 114 22.40 12.80 4.78
N TYR A 115 21.32 12.59 4.02
CA TYR A 115 20.08 13.37 4.18
C TYR A 115 19.45 13.10 5.55
N SER A 116 19.42 11.85 6.01
CA SER A 116 18.89 11.50 7.33
C SER A 116 19.70 12.14 8.46
N SER A 117 21.03 12.21 8.31
CA SER A 117 21.94 12.78 9.30
C SER A 117 21.92 14.31 9.37
N THR A 118 21.56 14.98 8.26
CA THR A 118 21.65 16.45 8.14
C THR A 118 20.31 17.16 8.12
N THR A 119 19.29 16.54 7.52
CA THR A 119 18.01 17.19 7.19
C THR A 119 16.84 16.49 7.86
N GLY A 120 16.80 15.15 7.82
CA GLY A 120 15.81 14.33 8.53
C GLY A 120 15.36 13.10 7.76
N GLU A 121 14.43 12.34 8.34
CA GLU A 121 14.02 11.02 7.82
C GLU A 121 12.99 11.07 6.67
N ILE A 122 12.52 12.27 6.28
CA ILE A 122 11.54 12.46 5.21
C ILE A 122 12.21 13.18 4.05
N VAL A 123 12.47 12.46 2.96
CA VAL A 123 13.11 13.03 1.77
C VAL A 123 12.14 13.94 1.03
N VAL A 124 12.41 15.24 1.07
CA VAL A 124 11.66 16.28 0.35
C VAL A 124 12.55 16.92 -0.70
N THR A 125 12.11 16.92 -1.95
CA THR A 125 12.76 17.60 -3.07
C THR A 125 11.93 18.81 -3.50
N PRO A 126 12.39 20.04 -3.22
CA PRO A 126 11.74 21.25 -3.72
C PRO A 126 11.77 21.30 -5.24
N THR A 127 10.72 21.89 -5.81
CA THR A 127 10.60 22.21 -7.24
C THR A 127 10.24 23.68 -7.38
N ILE A 128 10.19 24.19 -8.61
CA ILE A 128 9.86 25.61 -8.87
C ILE A 128 8.47 25.98 -8.34
N SER A 129 7.51 25.05 -8.38
CA SER A 129 6.10 25.28 -8.02
C SER A 129 5.64 24.60 -6.72
N GLY A 130 6.45 23.72 -6.14
CA GLY A 130 6.08 22.99 -4.93
C GLY A 130 7.13 21.98 -4.50
N CYS A 131 6.76 20.73 -4.25
CA CYS A 131 7.71 19.70 -3.85
C CYS A 131 7.29 18.27 -4.21
N VAL A 132 8.27 17.38 -4.13
CA VAL A 132 8.12 15.93 -4.18
C VAL A 132 8.56 15.34 -2.84
N ILE A 133 7.81 14.36 -2.35
CA ILE A 133 8.15 13.57 -1.17
C ILE A 133 8.24 12.10 -1.59
N LEU A 134 9.35 11.45 -1.25
CA LEU A 134 9.53 10.03 -1.52
C LEU A 134 8.82 9.19 -0.46
N GLN A 135 8.14 8.13 -0.89
CA GLN A 135 7.47 7.17 0.00
C GLN A 135 8.24 5.86 0.06
N ASN A 136 8.61 5.29 -1.10
CA ASN A 136 9.41 4.08 -1.16
C ASN A 136 10.34 4.13 -2.36
N VAL A 137 11.53 3.56 -2.19
CA VAL A 137 12.50 3.30 -3.26
C VAL A 137 12.84 1.81 -3.17
N TYR A 138 12.51 1.07 -4.22
CA TYR A 138 12.80 -0.36 -4.32
C TYR A 138 13.88 -0.59 -5.35
N HIS A 139 14.82 -1.48 -5.04
CA HIS A 139 15.81 -2.00 -5.98
C HIS A 139 15.35 -3.40 -6.38
N CYS A 140 15.01 -3.57 -7.66
CA CYS A 140 14.38 -4.77 -8.19
C CYS A 140 15.35 -5.51 -9.12
N PHE A 141 15.45 -6.82 -8.89
CA PHE A 141 16.25 -7.75 -9.70
C PHE A 141 15.32 -8.75 -10.39
N GLY A 142 15.55 -9.04 -11.67
CA GLY A 142 14.71 -9.93 -12.49
C GLY A 142 15.09 -9.83 -13.96
N ASP A 143 14.11 -9.98 -14.87
CA ASP A 143 14.31 -9.82 -16.32
C ASP A 143 14.86 -8.44 -16.71
N LYS A 144 14.62 -7.45 -15.86
CA LYS A 144 15.21 -6.13 -15.94
C LYS A 144 15.72 -5.68 -14.59
N THR A 145 16.85 -5.01 -14.63
CA THR A 145 17.48 -4.37 -13.48
C THR A 145 16.92 -2.96 -13.35
N MET A 146 16.16 -2.67 -12.29
CA MET A 146 15.45 -1.40 -12.17
C MET A 146 15.23 -0.93 -10.73
N ALA A 147 15.15 0.39 -10.55
CA ALA A 147 14.63 1.00 -9.34
C ALA A 147 13.15 1.41 -9.54
N VAL A 148 12.32 1.15 -8.53
CA VAL A 148 10.92 1.61 -8.48
C VAL A 148 10.78 2.65 -7.38
N ILE A 149 10.50 3.89 -7.77
CA ILE A 149 10.37 5.02 -6.86
C ILE A 149 8.90 5.40 -6.78
N SER A 150 8.31 5.36 -5.59
CA SER A 150 6.95 5.82 -5.35
C SER A 150 6.95 7.03 -4.43
N GLY A 151 6.04 7.96 -4.67
CA GLY A 151 6.00 9.20 -3.91
C GLY A 151 4.74 10.02 -4.08
N ARG A 152 4.76 11.18 -3.43
CA ARG A 152 3.73 12.20 -3.51
C ARG A 152 4.31 13.50 -4.05
N ALA A 153 3.52 14.24 -4.80
CA ALA A 153 3.90 15.55 -5.32
C ALA A 153 2.77 16.55 -5.12
N THR A 154 3.12 17.83 -5.05
CA THR A 154 2.16 18.93 -5.02
C THR A 154 1.31 18.98 -6.28
N SER A 155 1.87 18.62 -7.44
CA SER A 155 1.16 18.52 -8.72
C SER A 155 1.79 17.50 -9.67
N ASP A 156 1.08 17.19 -10.76
CA ASP A 156 1.58 16.35 -11.86
C ASP A 156 2.84 16.96 -12.50
N GLN A 157 2.94 18.29 -12.55
CA GLN A 157 4.11 19.00 -13.07
C GLN A 157 5.32 18.82 -12.17
N ASP A 158 5.15 18.87 -10.84
CA ASP A 158 6.26 18.72 -9.89
C ASP A 158 6.81 17.28 -9.93
N ALA A 159 5.94 16.28 -10.07
CA ALA A 159 6.34 14.89 -10.30
C ALA A 159 7.12 14.74 -11.63
N ALA A 160 6.65 15.38 -12.71
CA ALA A 160 7.34 15.36 -14.00
C ALA A 160 8.71 16.06 -13.95
N VAL A 161 8.82 17.19 -13.24
CA VAL A 161 10.09 17.91 -13.05
C VAL A 161 11.07 17.06 -12.26
N TYR A 162 10.64 16.43 -11.18
CA TYR A 162 11.49 15.50 -10.43
C TYR A 162 11.98 14.37 -11.33
N CYS A 163 11.07 13.73 -12.07
CA CYS A 163 11.41 12.64 -12.99
C CYS A 163 12.40 13.08 -14.08
N LYS A 164 12.16 14.20 -14.76
CA LYS A 164 12.93 14.60 -15.96
C LYS A 164 14.17 15.42 -15.67
N ASN A 165 14.19 16.17 -14.58
CA ASN A 165 15.27 17.10 -14.27
C ASN A 165 16.11 16.62 -13.10
N TYR A 166 15.53 15.93 -12.12
CA TYR A 166 16.33 15.46 -10.99
C TYR A 166 16.97 14.11 -11.31
N LEU A 167 16.17 13.10 -11.66
CA LEU A 167 16.68 11.75 -11.89
C LEU A 167 17.57 11.65 -13.12
N VAL A 168 17.15 12.17 -14.27
CA VAL A 168 17.93 12.10 -15.53
C VAL A 168 19.25 12.88 -15.43
N ASN A 169 19.27 14.03 -14.75
CA ASN A 169 20.52 14.78 -14.59
C ASN A 169 21.47 14.09 -13.61
N ARG A 170 20.93 13.39 -12.60
CA ARG A 170 21.74 12.70 -11.59
C ARG A 170 22.32 11.40 -12.13
N TYR A 171 21.53 10.70 -12.93
CA TYR A 171 21.86 9.41 -13.53
C TYR A 171 21.70 9.53 -15.05
N PRO A 172 22.76 9.93 -15.76
CA PRO A 172 22.74 9.92 -17.22
C PRO A 172 22.41 8.52 -17.74
N ASP A 173 21.72 8.46 -18.88
CA ASP A 173 21.45 7.23 -19.65
C ASP A 173 20.50 6.20 -19.02
N ILE A 174 19.89 6.50 -17.86
CA ILE A 174 18.80 5.66 -17.34
C ILE A 174 17.53 5.83 -18.18
N LYS A 175 16.82 4.72 -18.42
CA LYS A 175 15.50 4.77 -19.06
C LYS A 175 14.43 4.94 -18.00
N ILE A 176 13.68 6.05 -18.07
CA ILE A 176 12.65 6.37 -17.08
C ILE A 176 11.25 6.27 -17.66
N SER A 177 10.35 5.61 -16.93
CA SER A 177 8.90 5.68 -17.16
C SER A 177 8.21 6.22 -15.92
N MET A 178 7.31 7.20 -16.09
CA MET A 178 6.53 7.77 -14.99
C MET A 178 5.05 7.42 -15.14
N LEU A 179 4.48 6.92 -14.06
CA LEU A 179 3.06 6.57 -13.92
C LEU A 179 2.46 7.51 -12.89
N LEU A 180 1.41 8.23 -13.28
CA LEU A 180 0.61 9.03 -12.35
C LEU A 180 -0.61 8.23 -11.91
N ASN A 181 -0.69 7.94 -10.62
CA ASN A 181 -1.82 7.20 -10.09
C ASN A 181 -3.03 8.13 -9.91
N LYS A 182 -4.11 7.85 -10.65
CA LYS A 182 -5.36 8.64 -10.60
C LYS A 182 -6.41 8.06 -9.67
N TYR A 183 -6.43 6.73 -9.47
CA TYR A 183 -7.39 6.04 -8.62
C TYR A 183 -6.89 4.63 -8.27
N LYS A 184 -7.32 4.14 -7.09
CA LYS A 184 -7.09 2.77 -6.62
C LYS A 184 -8.44 2.10 -6.40
N THR A 185 -8.72 0.98 -7.06
CA THR A 185 -9.93 0.16 -6.82
C THR A 185 -9.75 -0.77 -5.62
N VAL A 186 -8.52 -1.18 -5.36
CA VAL A 186 -8.08 -1.87 -4.14
C VAL A 186 -6.95 -1.04 -3.53
N ASN A 187 -7.07 -0.72 -2.25
CA ASN A 187 -6.10 0.07 -1.51
C ASN A 187 -5.84 -0.59 -0.14
N GLU A 188 -4.58 -0.91 0.15
CA GLU A 188 -4.19 -1.62 1.38
C GLU A 188 -5.05 -2.87 1.62
N PHE A 189 -5.15 -3.75 0.63
CA PHE A 189 -5.96 -4.99 0.64
C PHE A 189 -7.48 -4.82 0.64
N PHE A 190 -7.99 -3.60 0.85
CA PHE A 190 -9.44 -3.34 0.90
C PHE A 190 -9.96 -2.72 -0.40
N ILE A 191 -11.15 -3.16 -0.82
CA ILE A 191 -11.84 -2.54 -1.96
C ILE A 191 -12.25 -1.12 -1.60
N ASP A 192 -11.81 -0.14 -2.41
CA ASP A 192 -12.30 1.23 -2.31
C ASP A 192 -13.66 1.32 -3.01
N LYS A 193 -14.72 1.10 -2.21
CA LYS A 193 -16.10 1.14 -2.68
C LYS A 193 -16.43 2.47 -3.39
N LYS A 194 -15.86 3.60 -2.95
CA LYS A 194 -16.13 4.91 -3.57
C LYS A 194 -15.48 5.01 -4.95
N ALA A 195 -14.24 4.55 -5.08
CA ALA A 195 -13.57 4.49 -6.38
C ALA A 195 -14.31 3.55 -7.34
N VAL A 196 -14.69 2.36 -6.87
CA VAL A 196 -15.44 1.38 -7.68
C VAL A 196 -16.77 1.96 -8.15
N THR A 197 -17.57 2.57 -7.27
CA THR A 197 -18.85 3.20 -7.65
C THR A 197 -18.65 4.26 -8.72
N LYS A 198 -17.71 5.19 -8.51
CA LYS A 198 -17.42 6.26 -9.48
C LYS A 198 -16.97 5.71 -10.84
N LEU A 199 -16.17 4.66 -10.85
CA LEU A 199 -15.71 4.03 -12.09
C LEU A 199 -16.82 3.27 -12.79
N LYS A 200 -17.71 2.58 -12.06
CA LYS A 200 -18.89 1.95 -12.64
C LYS A 200 -19.80 2.98 -13.33
N GLU A 201 -20.02 4.14 -12.71
CA GLU A 201 -20.75 5.25 -13.32
C GLU A 201 -20.05 5.75 -14.60
N LEU A 202 -18.74 5.98 -14.53
CA LEU A 202 -17.94 6.46 -15.67
C LEU A 202 -17.99 5.48 -16.86
N PHE A 203 -17.89 4.18 -16.59
CA PHE A 203 -17.92 3.12 -17.58
C PHE A 203 -19.33 2.65 -17.94
N GLN A 204 -20.37 3.25 -17.34
CA GLN A 204 -21.78 2.90 -17.57
C GLN A 204 -22.09 1.41 -17.29
N ILE A 205 -21.42 0.83 -16.27
CA ILE A 205 -21.62 -0.57 -15.88
C ILE A 205 -22.94 -0.67 -15.08
N PRO A 206 -23.93 -1.50 -15.51
CA PRO A 206 -25.20 -1.64 -14.82
C PRO A 206 -25.05 -2.15 -13.38
N GLU A 207 -25.88 -1.68 -12.44
CA GLU A 207 -25.88 -2.21 -11.06
C GLU A 207 -26.29 -3.68 -10.96
N LYS A 208 -27.04 -4.18 -11.94
CA LYS A 208 -27.63 -5.52 -12.01
C LYS A 208 -27.19 -6.31 -13.25
N GLU A 209 -25.94 -6.17 -13.70
CA GLU A 209 -25.39 -7.27 -14.50
C GLU A 209 -25.30 -8.50 -13.59
N GLU A 210 -25.83 -9.64 -14.08
CA GLU A 210 -25.66 -10.96 -13.47
C GLU A 210 -24.16 -11.22 -13.31
N THR A 211 -23.65 -10.83 -12.14
CA THR A 211 -22.25 -10.93 -11.75
C THR A 211 -21.85 -12.36 -11.39
N SER A 212 -22.77 -13.32 -11.49
CA SER A 212 -22.49 -14.74 -11.23
C SER A 212 -21.39 -15.23 -12.15
N GLY A 213 -21.42 -14.89 -13.45
CA GLY A 213 -20.41 -15.35 -14.40
C GLY A 213 -19.01 -14.73 -14.26
N THR A 214 -18.90 -13.48 -13.78
CA THR A 214 -17.58 -12.82 -13.65
C THR A 214 -16.83 -13.29 -12.41
N LEU A 215 -17.54 -13.52 -11.30
CA LEU A 215 -16.93 -14.10 -10.10
C LEU A 215 -16.53 -15.55 -10.36
N GLU A 216 -17.38 -16.33 -11.04
CA GLU A 216 -17.07 -17.70 -11.47
C GLU A 216 -15.85 -17.75 -12.41
N LYS A 217 -15.72 -16.82 -13.35
CA LYS A 217 -14.53 -16.69 -14.21
C LYS A 217 -13.25 -16.34 -13.45
N LEU A 218 -13.35 -15.51 -12.40
CA LEU A 218 -12.21 -15.20 -11.52
C LEU A 218 -11.84 -16.40 -10.62
N GLN A 219 -12.85 -17.17 -10.19
CA GLN A 219 -12.68 -18.44 -9.46
C GLN A 219 -12.29 -19.61 -10.38
N GLY A 220 -12.31 -19.42 -11.70
CA GLY A 220 -11.88 -20.34 -12.75
C GLY A 220 -10.37 -20.61 -12.85
N LEU A 221 -9.61 -20.32 -11.78
CA LEU A 221 -8.37 -21.05 -11.46
C LEU A 221 -8.68 -22.32 -10.64
N SER A 222 -9.93 -22.79 -10.65
CA SER A 222 -10.35 -24.07 -10.09
C SER A 222 -10.21 -25.17 -11.17
N SER A 223 -9.15 -25.96 -11.00
CA SER A 223 -9.02 -27.35 -11.47
C SER A 223 -9.45 -27.64 -12.91
N GLU A 224 -8.57 -27.34 -13.87
CA GLU A 224 -8.33 -28.27 -14.97
C GLU A 224 -7.03 -29.02 -14.65
N ASP A 225 -7.20 -30.16 -13.97
CA ASP A 225 -6.52 -31.46 -14.20
C ASP A 225 -7.27 -32.55 -13.41
#